data_AF-A0A5J4RQB5-F1
#
_entry.id   AF-A0A5J4RQB5-F1
#
_cell.length_a   1.000
_cell.length_b   1.000
_cell.length_c   1.000
_cell.angle_alpha   90.00
_cell.angle_beta   90.00
_cell.angle_gamma   90.00
#
_symmetry.space_group_name_H-M   'P 1'
#
loop_
_entity.id
_entity.type
_entity.pdbx_description
1 polymer ?
#
loop_
_entity_poly.entity_id
_entity_poly.type
_entity_poly.pdbx_seq_one_letter_code
_entity_poly.pdbx_strand_id
1 'polypeptide(L)'
;FRENLKKSLRVAGEKKQQYVSYVSDNHIVQETFLVDINNLLNIGDIPNIWKSEEADAIVDSHRNSSKETGRGVGRDDVMAYFNTLVRSNLHVVLCMSPSGKSFRTRLHQFPSLVNCCTLDWYDPWPSHALLQVAHRLINNWNIPAEYKDLMDENLNQMDEVIAIPQQKLNNGLGTLERTNKEVDAKKTQFIAVQPRLEVSQKDTIGIMAELTVQQKEVEGKEEVVCQQEAIVTQ
;
A
#
# COMPACT_ATOMS: atom_id res chain seq x y z
N PHE A 1 -16.07 12.32 25.53
CA PHE A 1 -15.30 12.12 24.29
C PHE A 1 -15.23 13.38 23.44
N ARG A 2 -16.36 13.94 22.97
CA ARG A 2 -16.38 15.16 22.14
C ARG A 2 -15.59 16.33 22.75
N GLU A 3 -15.64 16.49 24.07
CA GLU A 3 -14.81 17.48 24.78
C GLU A 3 -13.30 17.25 24.65
N ASN A 4 -12.84 15.99 24.59
CA ASN A 4 -11.42 15.70 24.38
C ASN A 4 -11.02 15.97 22.93
N LEU A 5 -11.86 15.62 21.95
CA LEU A 5 -11.63 16.01 20.55
C LEU A 5 -11.59 17.54 20.40
N LYS A 6 -12.52 18.25 21.05
CA LYS A 6 -12.56 19.71 21.05
C LYS A 6 -11.26 20.32 21.57
N LYS A 7 -10.71 19.78 22.66
CA LYS A 7 -9.40 20.17 23.19
C LYS A 7 -8.29 19.92 22.17
N SER A 8 -8.25 18.74 21.54
CA SER A 8 -7.27 18.42 20.50
C SER A 8 -7.34 19.38 19.31
N LEU A 9 -8.56 19.72 18.85
CA LEU A 9 -8.80 20.67 17.76
C LEU A 9 -8.32 22.08 18.11
N ARG A 10 -8.58 22.56 19.34
CA ARG A 10 -8.07 23.86 19.80
C ARG A 10 -6.54 23.89 19.84
N VAL A 11 -5.90 22.85 20.36
CA VAL A 11 -4.44 22.79 20.43
C VAL A 11 -3.83 22.76 19.02
N ALA A 12 -4.38 21.96 18.11
CA ALA A 12 -3.89 21.85 16.74
C ALA A 12 -4.13 23.14 15.92
N GLY A 13 -5.28 23.80 16.11
CA GLY A 13 -5.67 25.00 15.38
C GLY A 13 -5.17 26.30 15.99
N GLU A 14 -5.57 26.63 17.23
CA GLU A 14 -5.25 27.91 17.88
C GLU A 14 -3.76 28.04 18.20
N LYS A 15 -3.15 26.99 18.77
CA LYS A 15 -1.73 27.03 19.14
C LYS A 15 -0.79 26.65 18.00
N LYS A 16 -1.32 26.16 16.87
CA LYS A 16 -0.55 25.63 15.74
C LYS A 16 0.49 24.57 16.17
N GLN A 17 0.15 23.77 17.20
CA GLN A 17 1.03 22.75 17.75
C GLN A 17 0.67 21.37 17.22
N GLN A 18 1.70 20.58 16.86
CA GLN A 18 1.50 19.19 16.49
C GLN A 18 0.93 18.41 17.67
N TYR A 19 -0.19 17.72 17.44
CA TYR A 19 -0.91 16.99 18.47
C TYR A 19 -1.32 15.61 17.95
N VAL A 20 -1.09 14.58 18.75
CA VAL A 20 -1.50 13.21 18.44
C VAL A 20 -2.67 12.84 19.34
N SER A 21 -3.81 12.54 18.73
CA SER A 21 -4.97 12.01 19.42
C SER A 21 -4.97 10.48 19.34
N TYR A 22 -4.69 9.83 20.46
CA TYR A 22 -4.71 8.37 20.58
C TYR A 22 -6.09 7.87 21.04
N VAL A 23 -6.61 6.87 20.32
CA VAL A 23 -7.89 6.24 20.60
C VAL A 23 -7.70 4.73 20.58
N SER A 24 -8.09 4.07 21.68
CA SER A 24 -8.18 2.62 21.77
C SER A 24 -9.62 2.15 21.59
N ASP A 25 -9.79 0.92 21.09
CA ASP A 25 -11.08 0.22 20.96
C ASP A 25 -11.92 0.29 22.24
N ASN A 26 -11.29 0.19 23.41
CA ASN A 26 -11.98 0.26 24.70
C ASN A 26 -12.66 1.62 24.96
N HIS A 27 -12.18 2.69 24.32
CA HIS A 27 -12.77 4.02 24.43
C HIS A 27 -13.95 4.22 23.46
N ILE A 28 -14.18 3.31 22.52
CA ILE A 28 -15.25 3.36 21.52
C ILE A 28 -16.50 2.67 22.09
N VAL A 29 -17.15 3.34 23.05
CA VAL A 29 -18.38 2.84 23.69
C VAL A 29 -19.60 3.02 22.80
N GLN A 30 -19.62 4.08 21.99
CA GLN A 30 -20.74 4.44 21.11
C GLN A 30 -20.26 4.59 19.66
N GLU A 31 -21.03 4.11 18.69
CA GLU A 31 -20.68 4.20 17.27
C GLU A 31 -20.70 5.64 16.73
N THR A 32 -21.44 6.54 17.38
CA THR A 32 -21.44 7.99 17.09
C THR A 32 -20.04 8.60 17.14
N PHE A 33 -19.15 8.02 17.93
CA PHE A 33 -17.74 8.35 17.98
C PHE A 33 -17.05 8.22 16.61
N LEU A 34 -17.28 7.10 15.91
CA LEU A 34 -16.64 6.81 14.64
C LEU A 34 -17.21 7.67 13.52
N VAL A 35 -18.47 8.10 13.65
CA VAL A 35 -19.07 9.12 12.76
C VAL A 35 -18.29 10.43 12.87
N ASP A 36 -18.01 10.89 14.10
CA ASP A 36 -17.26 12.12 14.34
C ASP A 36 -15.82 12.03 13.79
N ILE A 37 -15.14 10.90 14.01
CA ILE A 37 -13.80 10.64 13.46
C ILE A 37 -13.83 10.58 11.92
N ASN A 38 -14.84 9.93 11.33
CA ASN A 38 -14.98 9.87 9.88
C ASN A 38 -15.15 11.26 9.26
N ASN A 39 -15.91 12.15 9.91
CA ASN A 39 -16.04 13.54 9.46
C ASN A 39 -14.72 14.31 9.62
N LEU A 40 -14.02 14.11 10.73
CA LEU A 40 -12.72 14.71 10.99
C LEU A 40 -11.66 14.29 9.95
N LEU A 41 -11.61 13.00 9.57
CA LEU A 41 -10.66 12.50 8.58
C LEU A 41 -10.94 13.02 7.17
N ASN A 42 -12.22 13.11 6.78
CA ASN A 42 -12.59 13.59 5.45
C ASN A 42 -12.44 15.11 5.33
N ILE A 43 -13.10 15.87 6.20
CA ILE A 43 -13.29 17.32 6.05
C ILE A 43 -12.33 18.11 6.97
N GLY A 44 -11.91 17.53 8.09
CA GLY A 44 -11.16 18.25 9.12
C GLY A 44 -12.05 19.02 10.11
N ASP A 45 -13.37 18.80 10.04
CA ASP A 45 -14.36 19.42 10.93
C ASP A 45 -15.41 18.39 11.38
N ILE A 46 -16.03 18.65 12.51
CA ILE A 46 -17.08 17.83 13.11
C ILE A 46 -18.34 18.68 13.25
N PRO A 47 -19.44 18.32 12.59
CA PRO A 47 -20.69 19.07 12.68
C PRO A 47 -21.16 19.26 14.13
N ASN A 48 -21.60 20.48 14.46
CA ASN A 48 -22.13 20.85 15.77
C ASN A 48 -21.20 20.56 16.96
N ILE A 49 -19.88 20.52 16.75
CA ILE A 49 -18.91 20.37 17.85
C ILE A 49 -18.72 21.68 18.62
N TRP A 50 -18.75 22.82 17.92
CA TRP A 50 -18.60 24.16 18.49
C TRP A 50 -19.95 24.75 18.86
N LYS A 51 -20.04 25.34 20.05
CA LYS A 51 -21.16 26.25 20.38
C LYS A 51 -20.97 27.57 19.62
N SER A 52 -22.04 28.35 19.41
CA SER A 52 -21.97 29.63 18.68
C SER A 52 -20.88 30.54 19.23
N GLU A 53 -20.85 30.74 20.55
CA GLU A 53 -19.86 31.55 21.25
C GLU A 53 -18.41 31.06 21.04
N GLU A 54 -18.21 29.74 20.98
CA GLU A 54 -16.87 29.16 20.78
C GLU A 54 -16.40 29.32 19.35
N ALA A 55 -17.29 29.17 18.38
CA ALA A 55 -16.99 29.38 16.98
C ALA A 55 -16.64 30.86 16.71
N ASP A 56 -17.37 31.78 17.34
CA ASP A 56 -17.10 33.22 17.23
C ASP A 56 -15.71 33.56 17.79
N ALA A 57 -15.35 32.99 18.95
CA ALA A 57 -14.01 33.15 19.53
C ALA A 57 -12.88 32.63 18.63
N ILE A 58 -13.08 31.48 17.96
CA ILE A 58 -12.10 30.91 17.02
C ILE A 58 -11.93 31.83 15.81
N VAL A 59 -13.05 32.33 15.25
CA VAL A 59 -13.03 33.24 14.10
C VAL A 59 -12.31 34.53 14.43
N ASP A 60 -12.61 35.14 15.58
CA ASP A 60 -11.96 36.39 16.00
C ASP A 60 -10.46 36.22 16.20
N SER A 61 -10.03 35.11 16.79
CA SER A 61 -8.61 34.79 17.00
C SER A 61 -7.85 34.60 15.68
N HIS A 62 -8.46 33.96 14.68
CA HIS A 62 -7.80 33.62 13.41
C HIS A 62 -8.04 34.62 12.28
N ARG A 63 -8.89 35.63 12.49
CA ARG A 63 -9.26 36.62 11.45
C ARG A 63 -8.04 37.34 10.87
N ASN A 64 -7.11 37.74 11.74
CA ASN A 64 -5.89 38.44 11.34
C ASN A 64 -4.93 37.49 10.61
N SER A 65 -4.73 36.27 11.12
CA SER A 65 -3.92 35.23 10.45
C SER A 65 -4.48 34.81 9.08
N SER A 66 -5.80 34.80 8.91
CA SER A 66 -6.45 34.51 7.63
C SER A 66 -6.17 35.62 6.60
N LYS A 67 -6.25 36.90 7.03
CA LYS A 67 -5.92 38.05 6.18
C LYS A 67 -4.46 38.03 5.74
N GLU A 68 -3.53 37.74 6.65
CA GLU A 68 -2.09 37.66 6.37
C GLU A 68 -1.76 36.57 5.34
N THR A 69 -2.54 35.49 5.33
CA THR A 69 -2.40 34.38 4.36
C THR A 69 -3.17 34.62 3.05
N GLY A 70 -3.74 35.81 2.86
CA GLY A 70 -4.47 36.19 1.63
C GLY A 70 -5.83 35.53 1.47
N ARG A 71 -6.38 34.90 2.53
CA ARG A 71 -7.72 34.30 2.52
C ARG A 71 -8.79 35.34 2.90
N GLY A 72 -10.03 35.01 2.53
CA GLY A 72 -11.19 35.84 2.84
C GLY A 72 -11.38 36.04 4.35
N VAL A 73 -12.14 37.09 4.68
CA VAL A 73 -12.41 37.51 6.06
C VAL A 73 -13.82 37.14 6.53
N GLY A 74 -14.55 36.40 5.69
CA GLY A 74 -15.85 35.84 6.03
C GLY A 74 -15.72 34.79 7.12
N ARG A 75 -16.80 34.58 7.88
CA ARG A 75 -16.85 33.55 8.94
C ARG A 75 -16.42 32.18 8.39
N ASP A 76 -16.96 31.81 7.23
CA ASP A 76 -16.72 30.51 6.61
C ASP A 76 -15.28 30.38 6.08
N ASP A 77 -14.70 31.46 5.54
CA ASP A 77 -13.32 31.47 5.06
C ASP A 77 -12.31 31.28 6.21
N VAL A 78 -12.55 31.96 7.34
CA VAL A 78 -11.70 31.84 8.53
C VAL A 78 -11.84 30.45 9.15
N MET A 79 -13.03 29.88 9.16
CA MET A 79 -13.24 28.51 9.64
C MET A 79 -12.58 27.48 8.72
N ALA A 80 -12.64 27.67 7.40
CA ALA A 80 -11.91 26.84 6.45
C ALA A 80 -10.38 26.95 6.61
N TYR A 81 -9.87 28.14 6.96
CA TYR A 81 -8.47 28.33 7.36
C TYR A 81 -8.13 27.56 8.64
N PHE A 82 -8.95 27.66 9.67
CA PHE A 82 -8.79 26.89 10.90
C PHE A 82 -8.77 25.38 10.63
N ASN A 83 -9.69 24.86 9.82
CA ASN A 83 -9.72 23.44 9.43
C ASN A 83 -8.45 23.02 8.67
N THR A 84 -7.88 23.92 7.86
CA THR A 84 -6.59 23.65 7.19
C THR A 84 -5.46 23.49 8.21
N LEU A 85 -5.42 24.34 9.24
CA LEU A 85 -4.43 24.25 10.33
C LEU A 85 -4.60 22.96 11.14
N VAL A 86 -5.83 22.62 11.48
CA VAL A 86 -6.14 21.36 12.18
C VAL A 86 -5.63 20.16 11.37
N ARG A 87 -5.90 20.11 10.07
CA ARG A 87 -5.43 19.01 9.20
C ARG A 87 -3.91 18.89 9.13
N SER A 88 -3.20 20.01 9.23
CA SER A 88 -1.73 20.02 9.21
C SER A 88 -1.09 19.60 10.53
N ASN A 89 -1.78 19.78 11.65
CA ASN A 89 -1.20 19.63 12.99
C ASN A 89 -1.79 18.47 13.80
N LEU A 90 -2.95 17.95 13.43
CA LEU A 90 -3.63 16.88 14.16
C LEU A 90 -3.40 15.52 13.49
N HIS A 91 -2.74 14.62 14.22
CA HIS A 91 -2.65 13.21 13.85
C HIS A 91 -3.59 12.38 14.72
N VAL A 92 -4.34 11.47 14.10
CA VAL A 92 -5.26 10.57 14.82
C VAL A 92 -4.72 9.15 14.71
N VAL A 93 -4.53 8.49 15.85
CA VAL A 93 -4.09 7.10 15.93
C VAL A 93 -5.22 6.27 16.53
N LEU A 94 -5.68 5.27 15.78
CA LEU A 94 -6.77 4.38 16.15
C LEU A 94 -6.23 2.96 16.33
N CYS A 95 -6.32 2.44 17.55
CA CYS A 95 -5.96 1.06 17.86
C CYS A 95 -7.23 0.24 18.07
N MET A 96 -7.57 -0.58 17.08
CA MET A 96 -8.73 -1.46 17.10
C MET A 96 -8.28 -2.92 17.12
N SER A 97 -9.02 -3.77 17.83
CA SER A 97 -8.76 -5.21 17.77
C SER A 97 -9.32 -5.78 16.45
N PRO A 98 -8.54 -6.54 15.67
CA PRO A 98 -9.06 -7.22 14.48
C PRO A 98 -10.00 -8.39 14.83
N SER A 99 -10.06 -8.77 16.12
CA SER A 99 -10.87 -9.87 16.62
C SER A 99 -12.36 -9.52 16.62
N GLY A 100 -13.16 -10.36 15.96
CA GLY A 100 -14.62 -10.25 15.95
C GLY A 100 -15.19 -9.56 14.70
N LYS A 101 -16.52 -9.57 14.59
CA LYS A 101 -17.24 -9.04 13.42
C LYS A 101 -17.32 -7.50 13.43
N SER A 102 -17.28 -6.88 14.62
CA SER A 102 -17.46 -5.44 14.81
C SER A 102 -16.42 -4.60 14.06
N PHE A 103 -15.16 -5.04 14.03
CA PHE A 103 -14.10 -4.35 13.29
C PHE A 103 -14.41 -4.26 11.79
N ARG A 104 -14.79 -5.39 11.18
CA ARG A 104 -15.15 -5.44 9.75
C ARG A 104 -16.38 -4.57 9.44
N THR A 105 -17.40 -4.66 10.30
CA THR A 105 -18.60 -3.82 10.16
C THR A 105 -18.26 -2.33 10.21
N ARG A 106 -17.40 -1.90 11.14
CA ARG A 106 -16.96 -0.51 11.26
C ARG A 106 -16.17 -0.05 10.03
N LEU A 107 -15.26 -0.87 9.49
CA LEU A 107 -14.53 -0.53 8.27
C LEU A 107 -15.45 -0.38 7.05
N HIS A 108 -16.50 -1.20 6.94
CA HIS A 108 -17.49 -1.05 5.88
C HIS A 108 -18.38 0.19 6.04
N GLN A 109 -18.77 0.52 7.27
CA GLN A 109 -19.58 1.70 7.57
C GLN A 109 -18.80 3.01 7.43
N PHE A 110 -17.49 3.00 7.72
CA PHE A 110 -16.64 4.18 7.77
C PHE A 110 -15.43 4.03 6.82
N PRO A 111 -15.61 4.21 5.50
CA PRO A 111 -14.54 3.98 4.52
C PRO A 111 -13.35 4.95 4.67
N SER A 112 -13.53 6.11 5.32
CA SER A 112 -12.41 7.03 5.60
C SER A 112 -11.34 6.42 6.50
N LEU A 113 -11.69 5.43 7.34
CA LEU A 113 -10.72 4.71 8.16
C LEU A 113 -9.75 3.88 7.32
N VAL A 114 -10.12 3.53 6.09
CA VAL A 114 -9.25 2.80 5.15
C VAL A 114 -8.61 3.77 4.15
N ASN A 115 -9.36 4.75 3.68
CA ASN A 115 -8.90 5.66 2.62
C ASN A 115 -7.98 6.77 3.13
N CYS A 116 -8.19 7.25 4.36
CA CYS A 116 -7.47 8.40 4.92
C CYS A 116 -6.44 8.00 5.99
N CYS A 117 -6.43 6.74 6.44
CA CYS A 117 -5.47 6.26 7.43
C CYS A 117 -4.53 5.22 6.82
N THR A 118 -3.31 5.17 7.34
CA THR A 118 -2.41 4.04 7.07
C THR A 118 -2.74 2.92 8.04
N LEU A 119 -2.92 1.72 7.50
CA LEU A 119 -3.24 0.54 8.29
C LEU A 119 -1.94 -0.19 8.65
N ASP A 120 -1.69 -0.29 9.94
CA ASP A 120 -0.56 -1.03 10.50
C ASP A 120 -1.08 -2.30 11.17
N TRP A 121 -0.59 -3.45 10.72
CA TRP A 121 -1.04 -4.76 11.19
C TRP A 121 -0.01 -5.34 12.15
N TYR A 122 -0.47 -5.72 13.34
CA TYR A 122 0.35 -6.38 14.34
C TYR A 122 0.08 -7.88 14.29
N ASP A 123 0.99 -8.60 13.65
CA ASP A 123 0.99 -10.06 13.68
C ASP A 123 1.44 -10.59 15.06
N PRO A 124 1.12 -11.85 15.38
CA PRO A 124 1.71 -12.52 16.53
C PRO A 124 3.23 -12.41 16.52
N TRP A 125 3.83 -12.25 17.70
CA TRP A 125 5.28 -12.14 17.83
C TRP A 125 5.97 -13.34 17.17
N PRO A 126 6.98 -13.13 16.31
CA PRO A 126 7.73 -14.23 15.74
C PRO A 126 8.49 -14.97 16.84
N SER A 127 8.62 -16.28 16.72
CA SER A 127 9.25 -17.14 17.73
C SER A 127 10.65 -16.68 18.12
N HIS A 128 11.43 -16.20 17.15
CA HIS A 128 12.76 -15.64 17.39
C HIS A 128 12.74 -14.36 18.24
N ALA A 129 11.75 -13.47 18.06
CA ALA A 129 11.64 -12.27 18.91
C ALA A 129 11.27 -12.65 20.35
N LEU A 130 10.41 -13.66 20.54
CA LEU A 130 10.08 -14.19 21.86
C LEU A 130 11.32 -14.79 22.55
N LEU A 131 12.13 -15.55 21.80
CA LEU A 131 13.37 -16.13 22.29
C LEU A 131 14.39 -15.05 22.68
N GLN A 132 14.55 -13.98 21.89
CA GLN A 132 15.43 -12.86 22.26
C GLN A 132 14.97 -12.16 23.55
N VAL A 133 13.67 -11.96 23.72
CA VAL A 133 13.11 -11.42 24.96
C VAL A 133 13.40 -12.37 26.12
N ALA A 134 13.26 -13.68 25.93
CA ALA A 134 13.55 -14.67 26.95
C ALA A 134 15.04 -14.67 27.37
N HIS A 135 15.99 -14.67 26.42
CA HIS A 135 17.41 -14.51 26.72
C HIS A 135 17.69 -13.22 27.48
N ARG A 136 17.09 -12.10 27.07
CA ARG A 136 17.28 -10.82 27.74
C ARG A 136 16.73 -10.84 29.18
N LEU A 137 15.60 -11.49 29.42
CA LEU A 137 15.02 -11.62 30.75
C LEU A 137 15.88 -12.50 31.66
N ILE A 138 16.29 -13.67 31.18
CA ILE A 138 17.11 -14.62 31.95
C ILE A 138 18.49 -14.03 32.30
N ASN A 139 19.09 -13.27 31.37
CA ASN A 139 20.37 -12.60 31.63
C ASN A 139 20.27 -11.44 32.63
N ASN A 140 19.12 -10.77 32.69
CA ASN A 140 18.91 -9.62 33.57
C ASN A 140 18.38 -9.99 34.96
N TRP A 141 17.79 -11.18 35.12
CA TRP A 141 17.23 -11.63 36.39
C TRP A 141 18.26 -12.40 37.21
N ASN A 142 18.23 -12.21 38.53
CA ASN A 142 19.11 -12.93 39.46
C ASN A 142 18.51 -14.31 39.77
N ILE A 143 18.70 -15.25 38.84
CA ILE A 143 18.19 -16.62 38.90
C ILE A 143 19.28 -17.52 39.51
N PRO A 144 18.97 -18.45 40.44
CA PRO A 144 19.94 -19.42 40.93
C PRO A 144 20.54 -20.25 39.79
N ALA A 145 21.84 -20.54 39.86
CA ALA A 145 22.60 -21.15 38.76
C ALA A 145 21.98 -22.46 38.24
N GLU A 146 21.46 -23.31 39.13
CA GLU A 146 20.80 -24.57 38.79
C GLU A 146 19.61 -24.39 37.82
N TYR A 147 18.79 -23.36 38.03
CA TYR A 147 17.66 -23.06 37.14
C TYR A 147 18.10 -22.32 35.88
N LYS A 148 19.19 -21.57 35.94
CA LYS A 148 19.70 -20.81 34.80
C LYS A 148 20.22 -21.74 33.71
N ASP A 149 21.01 -22.75 34.09
CA ASP A 149 21.58 -23.72 33.12
C ASP A 149 20.45 -24.50 32.42
N LEU A 150 19.42 -24.92 33.16
CA LEU A 150 18.23 -25.55 32.60
C LEU A 150 17.46 -24.63 31.65
N MET A 151 17.33 -23.34 31.99
CA MET A 151 16.66 -22.37 31.13
C MET A 151 17.45 -22.09 29.86
N ASP A 152 18.78 -21.97 29.95
CA ASP A 152 19.65 -21.77 28.80
C ASP A 152 19.65 -22.98 27.86
N GLU A 153 19.62 -24.20 28.40
CA GLU A 153 19.49 -25.43 27.60
C GLU A 153 18.14 -25.47 26.85
N ASN A 154 17.04 -25.13 27.52
CA ASN A 154 15.72 -25.05 26.87
C ASN A 154 15.68 -23.99 25.77
N LEU A 155 16.30 -22.81 25.99
CA LEU A 155 16.36 -21.77 24.97
C LEU A 155 17.16 -22.21 23.75
N ASN A 156 18.29 -22.88 23.95
CA ASN A 156 19.10 -23.42 22.84
C ASN A 156 18.30 -24.46 22.02
N GLN A 157 17.54 -25.33 22.67
CA GLN A 157 16.65 -26.27 21.96
C GLN A 157 15.57 -25.54 21.15
N MET A 158 14.99 -24.46 21.69
CA MET A 158 14.02 -23.64 20.96
C MET A 158 14.66 -22.93 19.75
N ASP A 159 15.89 -22.47 19.90
CA ASP A 159 16.65 -21.82 18.81
C ASP A 159 16.89 -22.78 17.64
N GLU A 160 17.29 -24.03 17.91
CA GLU A 160 17.46 -25.04 16.86
C GLU A 160 16.16 -25.32 16.11
N VAL A 161 15.05 -25.43 16.84
CA VAL A 161 13.72 -25.67 16.24
C VAL A 161 13.29 -24.50 15.35
N ILE A 162 13.61 -23.26 15.73
CA ILE A 162 13.29 -22.05 14.95
C ILE A 162 14.23 -21.91 13.74
N ALA A 163 15.49 -22.31 13.86
CA ALA A 163 16.49 -22.20 12.79
C ALA A 163 16.13 -23.06 11.57
N ILE A 164 15.54 -24.24 11.76
CA ILE A 164 15.23 -25.18 10.67
C ILE A 164 14.25 -24.57 9.63
N PRO A 165 13.06 -24.04 10.00
CA PRO A 165 12.18 -23.35 9.06
C PRO A 165 12.85 -22.14 8.39
N GLN A 166 13.61 -21.34 9.14
CA GLN A 166 14.28 -20.15 8.60
C GLN A 166 15.31 -20.53 7.52
N GLN A 167 16.10 -21.58 7.76
CA GLN A 167 17.06 -22.07 6.78
C GLN A 167 16.36 -22.54 5.49
N LYS A 168 15.24 -23.26 5.61
CA LYS A 168 14.45 -23.70 4.45
C LYS A 168 13.92 -22.50 3.65
N LEU A 169 13.39 -21.49 4.32
CA LEU A 169 12.90 -20.27 3.68
C LEU A 169 14.04 -19.51 2.99
N ASN A 170 15.20 -19.38 3.61
CA ASN A 170 16.36 -18.72 3.03
C ASN A 170 16.88 -19.44 1.78
N ASN A 171 16.94 -20.77 1.82
CA ASN A 171 17.31 -21.58 0.66
C ASN A 171 16.30 -21.40 -0.49
N GLY A 172 15.01 -21.38 -0.17
CA GLY A 172 13.94 -21.10 -1.13
C GLY A 172 14.07 -19.71 -1.75
N LEU A 173 14.32 -18.69 -0.92
CA LEU A 173 14.51 -17.31 -1.36
C LEU A 173 15.70 -17.17 -2.30
N GLY A 174 16.85 -17.79 -1.97
CA GLY A 174 18.01 -17.78 -2.85
C GLY A 174 17.75 -18.45 -4.21
N THR A 175 16.95 -19.51 -4.23
CA THR A 175 16.54 -20.18 -5.47
C THR A 175 15.65 -19.26 -6.33
N LEU A 176 14.69 -18.59 -5.70
CA LEU A 176 13.81 -17.62 -6.37
C LEU A 176 14.59 -16.43 -6.94
N GLU A 177 15.53 -15.88 -6.16
CA GLU A 177 16.37 -14.77 -6.61
C GLU A 177 17.20 -15.15 -7.83
N ARG A 178 17.82 -16.34 -7.81
CA ARG A 178 18.57 -16.86 -8.96
C ARG A 178 17.67 -17.00 -10.19
N THR A 179 16.49 -17.58 -10.01
CA THR A 179 15.52 -17.80 -11.10
C THR A 179 15.04 -16.48 -11.67
N ASN A 180 14.79 -15.48 -10.82
CA ASN A 180 14.37 -14.15 -11.26
C ASN A 180 15.45 -13.46 -12.09
N LYS A 181 16.72 -13.54 -11.67
CA LYS A 181 17.87 -13.05 -12.46
C LYS A 181 17.98 -13.73 -13.83
N GLU A 182 17.80 -15.05 -13.89
CA GLU A 182 17.80 -15.79 -15.15
C GLU A 182 16.64 -15.40 -16.07
N VAL A 183 15.44 -15.22 -15.52
CA VAL A 183 14.25 -14.79 -16.26
C VAL A 183 14.43 -13.38 -16.81
N ASP A 184 14.98 -12.46 -16.03
CA ASP A 184 15.22 -11.09 -16.49
C ASP A 184 16.28 -11.05 -17.60
N ALA A 185 17.36 -11.84 -17.49
CA ALA A 185 18.34 -11.99 -18.56
C ALA A 185 17.71 -12.53 -19.85
N LYS A 186 16.83 -13.55 -19.74
CA LYS A 186 16.10 -14.09 -20.88
C LYS A 186 15.15 -13.06 -21.51
N LYS A 187 14.43 -12.27 -20.70
CA LYS A 187 13.57 -11.18 -21.22
C LYS A 187 14.38 -10.19 -22.04
N THR A 188 15.55 -9.77 -21.56
CA THR A 188 16.43 -8.86 -22.32
C THR A 188 16.87 -9.47 -23.66
N GLN A 189 17.22 -10.75 -23.68
CA GLN A 189 17.59 -11.45 -24.91
C GLN A 189 16.40 -11.55 -25.88
N PHE A 190 15.21 -11.88 -25.40
CA PHE A 190 14.01 -11.94 -26.23
C PHE A 190 13.68 -10.58 -26.87
N ILE A 191 13.71 -9.50 -26.08
CA ILE A 191 13.49 -8.14 -26.59
C ILE A 191 14.52 -7.78 -27.67
N ALA A 192 15.79 -8.18 -27.51
CA ALA A 192 16.83 -7.90 -28.49
C ALA A 192 16.65 -8.69 -29.81
N VAL A 193 16.09 -9.90 -29.75
CA VAL A 193 15.90 -10.77 -30.92
C VAL A 193 14.58 -10.48 -31.65
N GLN A 194 13.57 -9.96 -30.95
CA GLN A 194 12.25 -9.61 -31.47
C GLN A 194 12.26 -8.85 -32.82
N PRO A 195 13.00 -7.72 -32.98
CA PRO A 195 12.97 -6.97 -34.23
C PRO A 195 13.54 -7.75 -35.42
N ARG A 196 14.53 -8.64 -35.19
CA ARG A 196 15.10 -9.47 -36.27
C ARG A 196 14.12 -10.53 -36.74
N LEU A 197 13.37 -11.12 -35.81
CA LEU A 197 12.33 -12.08 -36.14
C LEU A 197 11.19 -11.43 -36.94
N GLU A 198 10.80 -10.20 -36.59
CA GLU A 198 9.79 -9.44 -37.33
C GLU A 198 10.23 -9.12 -38.77
N VAL A 199 11.48 -8.71 -38.97
CA VAL A 199 12.05 -8.50 -40.31
C VAL A 199 12.10 -9.81 -41.09
N SER A 200 12.67 -10.87 -40.51
CA SER A 200 12.77 -12.18 -41.16
C SER A 200 11.40 -12.78 -41.50
N GLN A 201 10.38 -12.57 -40.66
CA GLN A 201 9.00 -12.96 -40.94
C GLN A 201 8.44 -12.19 -42.14
N LYS A 202 8.66 -10.86 -42.18
CA LYS A 202 8.23 -10.03 -43.30
C LYS A 202 8.90 -10.44 -44.61
N ASP A 203 10.20 -10.74 -44.57
CA ASP A 203 10.96 -11.20 -45.74
C ASP A 203 10.45 -12.56 -46.23
N THR A 204 10.16 -13.49 -45.31
CA THR A 204 9.61 -14.81 -45.65
C THR A 204 8.23 -14.69 -46.31
N ILE A 205 7.36 -13.81 -45.78
CA ILE A 205 6.05 -13.51 -46.38
C ILE A 205 6.22 -12.90 -47.78
N GLY A 206 7.18 -11.99 -47.94
CA GLY A 206 7.52 -11.39 -49.24
C GLY A 206 7.94 -12.44 -50.27
N ILE A 207 8.90 -13.31 -49.91
CA ILE A 207 9.38 -14.39 -50.76
C ILE A 207 8.25 -15.36 -51.12
N MET A 208 7.38 -15.72 -50.17
CA MET A 208 6.22 -16.57 -50.46
C MET A 208 5.23 -15.90 -51.43
N ALA A 209 5.03 -14.58 -51.33
CA ALA A 209 4.18 -13.84 -52.25
C ALA A 209 4.78 -13.79 -53.67
N GLU A 210 6.09 -13.52 -53.79
CA GLU A 210 6.80 -13.54 -55.07
C GLU A 210 6.78 -14.91 -55.73
N LEU A 211 7.05 -15.98 -54.98
CA LEU A 211 6.93 -17.36 -55.46
C LEU A 211 5.53 -17.67 -55.98
N THR A 212 4.48 -17.16 -55.31
CA THR A 212 3.10 -17.35 -55.75
C THR A 212 2.81 -16.64 -57.08
N VAL A 213 3.40 -15.46 -57.31
CA VAL A 213 3.28 -14.74 -58.59
C VAL A 213 4.04 -15.47 -59.69
N GLN A 214 5.29 -15.86 -59.44
CA GLN A 214 6.11 -16.61 -60.39
C GLN A 214 5.47 -17.95 -60.77
N GLN A 215 4.86 -18.64 -59.80
CA GLN A 215 4.12 -19.88 -60.06
C GLN A 215 2.98 -19.66 -61.05
N LYS A 216 2.18 -18.59 -60.88
CA LYS A 216 1.11 -18.23 -61.83
C LYS A 216 1.64 -17.84 -63.21
N GLU A 217 2.78 -17.16 -63.28
CA GLU A 217 3.39 -16.81 -64.57
C GLU A 217 3.92 -18.04 -65.31
N VAL A 218 4.51 -19.00 -64.58
CA VAL A 218 4.96 -20.28 -65.15
C VAL A 218 3.76 -21.07 -65.66
N GLU A 219 2.69 -21.21 -64.88
CA GLU A 219 1.44 -21.87 -65.30
C GLU A 219 0.86 -21.21 -66.56
N GLY A 220 0.82 -19.88 -66.62
CA GLY A 220 0.33 -19.16 -67.81
C GLY A 220 1.22 -19.34 -69.05
N LYS A 221 2.55 -19.40 -68.88
CA LYS A 221 3.48 -19.68 -69.99
C LYS A 221 3.35 -21.13 -70.47
N GLU A 222 3.20 -22.08 -69.56
CA GLU A 222 2.94 -23.49 -69.88
C GLU A 222 1.65 -23.63 -70.71
N GLU A 223 0.60 -22.89 -70.37
CA GLU A 223 -0.65 -22.89 -71.14
C GLU A 223 -0.47 -22.35 -72.57
N VAL A 224 0.30 -21.27 -72.75
CA VAL A 224 0.60 -20.71 -74.07
C VAL A 224 1.46 -21.66 -74.90
N VAL A 225 2.47 -22.31 -74.29
CA VAL A 225 3.31 -23.30 -74.99
C VAL A 225 2.45 -24.47 -75.45
N CYS A 226 1.57 -25.01 -74.60
CA CYS A 226 0.62 -26.05 -74.99
C CYS A 226 -0.25 -25.63 -76.20
N GLN A 227 -0.74 -24.39 -76.24
CA GLN A 227 -1.53 -23.88 -77.38
C GLN A 227 -0.68 -23.73 -78.65
N GLN A 228 0.56 -23.26 -78.55
CA GLN A 228 1.47 -23.13 -79.70
C GLN A 228 1.88 -24.49 -80.26
N GLU A 229 2.20 -25.46 -79.39
CA GLU A 229 2.48 -26.84 -79.79
C GLU A 229 1.28 -27.47 -80.51
N ALA A 230 0.05 -27.23 -80.04
CA ALA A 230 -1.16 -27.70 -80.71
C ALA A 230 -1.35 -27.11 -82.12
N ILE A 231 -0.98 -25.83 -82.33
CA ILE A 231 -1.03 -25.18 -83.66
C ILE A 231 0.06 -25.72 -84.59
N VAL A 232 1.28 -25.97 -84.09
CA VAL A 232 2.39 -26.53 -84.91
C VAL A 232 2.12 -27.98 -85.32
N THR A 233 1.26 -28.68 -84.59
CA THR A 233 0.91 -30.10 -84.84
C THR A 233 -0.31 -30.27 -85.77
N GLN A 234 -0.88 -29.18 -86.32
CA GLN A 234 -1.96 -29.18 -87.32
C GLN A 234 -1.44 -28.85 -88.72
#